data_AF-A0A8R7UEB2-F1
#
_entry.id   AF-A0A8R7UEB2-F1
#
_cell.length_a   1.000
_cell.length_b   1.000
_cell.length_c   1.000
_cell.angle_alpha   90.00
_cell.angle_beta   90.00
_cell.angle_gamma   90.00
#
_symmetry.space_group_name_H-M   'P 1'
#
loop_
_entity.id
_entity.type
_entity.pdbx_description
1 polymer ?
#
loop_
_entity_poly.entity_id
_entity_poly.type
_entity_poly.pdbx_seq_one_letter_code
_entity_poly.pdbx_strand_id
1 'polypeptide(L)'
;METTVPAATATTSSSVGHGAGGGAARVLLLPYPGAQGHTNPMLQLGRRLAYHGLRPTLVATRYVLSTTPPPGAPFDVAAISDGCDAGGMASCPDMAEYVSRLAAVGSETLRELLLSEARAGRPVRVLVYDAHLAWARRVAQASGVAAAAFFSQPCAVDVVYGELWAGRLALPATDGRALLARGALGVELGPEDMPPFAAVPESQPVFLKVSVGQFEGLEDADDVLVNSFRDLEPKNI
;
A
#
# COMPACT_ATOMS: atom_id res chain seq x y z
N MET A 1 -6.76 -17.82 66.50
CA MET A 1 -5.50 -18.04 65.77
C MET A 1 -5.90 -18.17 64.31
N GLU A 2 -5.74 -17.06 63.57
CA GLU A 2 -6.17 -16.91 62.18
C GLU A 2 -5.47 -17.91 61.26
N THR A 3 -6.25 -18.52 60.36
CA THR A 3 -5.74 -19.16 59.14
C THR A 3 -6.50 -18.58 57.95
N THR A 4 -5.79 -17.74 57.21
CA THR A 4 -6.22 -17.02 56.01
C THR A 4 -6.44 -18.01 54.85
N VAL A 5 -7.61 -17.97 54.21
CA VAL A 5 -7.91 -18.69 52.97
C VAL A 5 -7.87 -17.68 51.80
N PRO A 6 -7.17 -17.93 50.70
CA PRO A 6 -7.14 -17.00 49.57
C PRO A 6 -8.40 -17.18 48.70
N ALA A 7 -8.98 -16.04 48.30
CA ALA A 7 -10.11 -15.99 47.37
C ALA A 7 -9.66 -16.32 45.95
N ALA A 8 -10.24 -17.36 45.36
CA ALA A 8 -10.11 -17.66 43.94
C ALA A 8 -11.16 -16.84 43.16
N THR A 9 -10.71 -15.83 42.43
CA THR A 9 -11.52 -15.11 41.45
C THR A 9 -11.79 -15.99 40.24
N ALA A 10 -13.07 -16.30 40.02
CA ALA A 10 -13.56 -16.98 38.83
C ALA A 10 -13.61 -15.99 37.66
N THR A 11 -12.78 -16.22 36.64
CA THR A 11 -12.86 -15.48 35.37
C THR A 11 -13.76 -16.25 34.42
N THR A 12 -15.00 -15.79 34.24
CA THR A 12 -15.91 -16.28 33.21
C THR A 12 -15.43 -15.82 31.84
N SER A 13 -14.85 -16.73 31.03
CA SER A 13 -14.62 -16.46 29.61
C SER A 13 -15.93 -16.67 28.86
N SER A 14 -16.56 -15.59 28.42
CA SER A 14 -17.67 -15.65 27.45
C SER A 14 -17.10 -16.02 26.08
N SER A 15 -17.24 -17.29 25.68
CA SER A 15 -16.99 -17.72 24.31
C SER A 15 -18.09 -17.19 23.41
N VAL A 16 -17.80 -16.13 22.65
CA VAL A 16 -18.68 -15.69 21.57
C VAL A 16 -18.54 -16.70 20.44
N GLY A 17 -19.58 -17.53 20.28
CA GLY A 17 -19.69 -18.48 19.19
C GLY A 17 -19.63 -17.78 17.84
N HIS A 18 -18.65 -18.14 17.02
CA HIS A 18 -18.66 -17.77 15.61
C HIS A 18 -19.71 -18.63 14.92
N GLY A 19 -20.83 -18.00 14.56
CA GLY A 19 -21.79 -18.57 13.65
C GLY A 19 -21.11 -18.94 12.34
N ALA A 20 -21.11 -20.24 12.05
CA ALA A 20 -20.80 -20.77 10.73
C ALA A 20 -21.87 -20.25 9.74
N GLY A 21 -21.49 -19.38 8.80
CA GLY A 21 -22.40 -18.88 7.77
C GLY A 21 -21.92 -17.72 6.89
N GLY A 22 -20.86 -17.00 7.27
CA GLY A 22 -20.28 -15.92 6.44
C GLY A 22 -19.01 -16.36 5.72
N GLY A 23 -19.00 -16.34 4.38
CA GLY A 23 -17.75 -16.55 3.63
C GLY A 23 -16.68 -15.55 4.07
N ALA A 24 -15.43 -16.02 4.23
CA ALA A 24 -14.31 -15.18 4.66
C ALA A 24 -14.16 -13.92 3.78
N ALA A 25 -14.00 -12.76 4.43
CA ALA A 25 -13.98 -11.47 3.76
C ALA A 25 -12.81 -11.35 2.77
N ARG A 26 -13.12 -10.86 1.56
CA ARG A 26 -12.17 -10.76 0.46
C ARG A 26 -11.43 -9.43 0.50
N VAL A 27 -10.10 -9.50 0.40
CA VAL A 27 -9.21 -8.35 0.37
C VAL A 27 -8.43 -8.39 -0.94
N LEU A 28 -8.54 -7.35 -1.75
CA LEU A 28 -7.68 -7.19 -2.93
C LEU A 28 -6.38 -6.52 -2.51
N LEU A 29 -5.26 -7.03 -3.01
CA LEU A 29 -3.92 -6.52 -2.80
C LEU A 29 -3.39 -6.04 -4.15
N LEU A 30 -3.22 -4.74 -4.32
CA LEU A 30 -2.79 -4.10 -5.57
C LEU A 30 -1.40 -3.45 -5.38
N PRO A 31 -0.30 -4.19 -5.61
CA PRO A 31 1.05 -3.64 -5.57
C PRO A 31 1.36 -2.82 -6.83
N TYR A 32 2.42 -2.02 -6.78
CA TYR A 32 2.94 -1.36 -7.98
C TYR A 32 3.41 -2.40 -9.02
N PRO A 33 2.96 -2.32 -10.28
CA PRO A 33 3.24 -3.35 -11.28
C PRO A 33 4.73 -3.58 -11.55
N GLY A 34 5.15 -4.85 -11.59
CA GLY A 34 6.52 -5.26 -11.94
C GLY A 34 7.58 -4.94 -10.88
N ALA A 35 7.24 -4.23 -9.80
CA ALA A 35 8.18 -3.82 -8.76
C ALA A 35 8.16 -4.81 -7.58
N GLN A 36 9.06 -5.79 -7.59
CA GLN A 36 9.12 -6.83 -6.54
C GLN A 36 9.31 -6.27 -5.12
N GLY A 37 9.99 -5.13 -4.99
CA GLY A 37 10.14 -4.43 -3.71
C GLY A 37 8.82 -3.96 -3.09
N HIS A 38 7.78 -3.80 -3.89
CA HIS A 38 6.42 -3.43 -3.48
C HIS A 38 5.54 -4.67 -3.30
N THR A 39 5.62 -5.62 -4.25
CA THR A 39 4.83 -6.86 -4.23
C THR A 39 5.15 -7.74 -3.03
N ASN A 40 6.44 -7.93 -2.70
CA ASN A 40 6.83 -8.89 -1.66
C ASN A 40 6.33 -8.52 -0.26
N PRO A 41 6.48 -7.28 0.24
CA PRO A 41 5.89 -6.89 1.52
C PRO A 41 4.37 -7.04 1.54
N MET A 42 3.69 -6.68 0.45
CA MET A 42 2.23 -6.82 0.34
C MET A 42 1.78 -8.29 0.37
N LEU A 43 2.57 -9.21 -0.21
CA LEU A 43 2.35 -10.66 -0.06
C LEU A 43 2.53 -11.12 1.39
N GLN A 44 3.51 -10.59 2.13
CA GLN A 44 3.64 -10.93 3.56
C GLN A 44 2.44 -10.46 4.37
N LEU A 45 1.96 -9.23 4.12
CA LEU A 45 0.70 -8.74 4.68
C LEU A 45 -0.45 -9.71 4.34
N GLY A 46 -0.58 -10.09 3.07
CA GLY A 46 -1.61 -11.03 2.62
C GLY A 46 -1.58 -12.39 3.31
N ARG A 47 -0.39 -12.97 3.57
CA ARG A 47 -0.28 -14.22 4.36
C ARG A 47 -0.79 -14.04 5.79
N ARG A 48 -0.52 -12.89 6.41
CA ARG A 48 -1.05 -12.55 7.74
C ARG A 48 -2.57 -12.38 7.72
N LEU A 49 -3.11 -11.71 6.71
CA LEU A 49 -4.57 -11.59 6.52
C LEU A 49 -5.22 -12.98 6.38
N ALA A 50 -4.62 -13.88 5.58
CA ALA A 50 -5.09 -15.26 5.44
C ALA A 50 -5.05 -16.04 6.76
N TYR A 51 -3.97 -15.89 7.53
CA TYR A 51 -3.85 -16.48 8.87
C TYR A 51 -5.00 -16.02 9.80
N HIS A 52 -5.46 -14.78 9.67
CA HIS A 52 -6.60 -14.23 10.41
C HIS A 52 -7.97 -14.51 9.76
N GLY A 53 -8.04 -15.46 8.83
CA GLY A 53 -9.32 -15.92 8.25
C GLY A 53 -9.86 -15.04 7.13
N LEU A 54 -9.06 -14.12 6.57
CA LEU A 54 -9.42 -13.35 5.38
C LEU A 54 -9.01 -14.08 4.09
N ARG A 55 -9.53 -13.64 2.94
CA ARG A 55 -9.21 -14.19 1.62
C ARG A 55 -8.44 -13.16 0.78
N PRO A 56 -7.10 -13.14 0.86
CA PRO A 56 -6.30 -12.23 0.05
C PRO A 56 -6.34 -12.63 -1.43
N THR A 57 -6.45 -11.64 -2.29
CA THR A 57 -6.35 -11.81 -3.75
C THR A 57 -5.28 -10.86 -4.26
N LEU A 58 -4.24 -11.39 -4.90
CA LEU A 58 -3.27 -10.55 -5.58
C LEU A 58 -3.91 -10.02 -6.87
N VAL A 59 -3.97 -8.70 -7.00
CA VAL A 59 -4.32 -8.02 -8.25
C VAL A 59 -3.02 -7.66 -8.95
N ALA A 60 -2.83 -8.13 -10.17
CA ALA A 60 -1.66 -7.81 -10.97
C ALA A 60 -2.06 -7.43 -12.41
N THR A 61 -1.18 -6.71 -13.09
CA THR A 61 -1.41 -6.41 -14.51
C THR A 61 -1.28 -7.69 -15.34
N ARG A 62 -1.99 -7.77 -16.46
CA ARG A 62 -1.93 -8.91 -17.39
C ARG A 62 -0.49 -9.22 -17.83
N TYR A 63 0.33 -8.18 -18.06
CA TYR A 63 1.73 -8.35 -18.39
C TYR A 63 2.56 -8.98 -17.25
N VAL A 64 2.34 -8.54 -16.00
CA VAL A 64 3.03 -9.14 -14.84
C VAL A 64 2.64 -10.61 -14.70
N LEU A 65 1.35 -10.94 -14.87
CA LEU A 65 0.87 -12.32 -14.80
C LEU A 65 1.37 -13.22 -15.95
N SER A 66 1.67 -12.65 -17.12
CA SER A 66 2.20 -13.42 -18.25
C SER A 66 3.71 -13.68 -18.13
N THR A 67 4.42 -12.89 -17.32
CA THR A 67 5.89 -12.95 -17.18
C THR A 67 6.37 -13.47 -15.84
N THR A 68 5.49 -13.52 -14.83
CA THR A 68 5.84 -13.90 -13.45
C THR A 68 4.91 -15.00 -12.94
N PRO A 69 5.44 -16.03 -12.26
CA PRO A 69 4.60 -17.03 -11.61
C PRO A 69 3.67 -16.41 -10.55
N PRO A 70 2.43 -16.91 -10.41
CA PRO A 70 1.54 -16.47 -9.33
C PRO A 70 2.11 -16.86 -7.96
N PRO A 71 1.73 -16.16 -6.88
CA PRO A 71 2.28 -16.37 -5.54
C PRO A 71 1.89 -17.71 -4.88
N GLY A 72 1.00 -18.49 -5.50
CA GLY A 72 0.46 -19.75 -4.96
C GLY A 72 -0.49 -19.53 -3.77
N ALA A 73 -0.85 -20.61 -3.09
CA ALA A 73 -1.68 -20.52 -1.88
C ALA A 73 -0.99 -19.65 -0.80
N PRO A 74 -1.75 -18.85 -0.02
CA PRO A 74 -3.21 -18.81 0.10
C PRO A 74 -3.91 -17.81 -0.84
N PHE A 75 -3.22 -17.32 -1.87
CA PHE A 75 -3.72 -16.23 -2.70
C PHE A 75 -4.58 -16.74 -3.85
N ASP A 76 -5.74 -16.11 -4.00
CA ASP A 76 -6.35 -16.02 -5.32
C ASP A 76 -5.63 -14.96 -6.16
N VAL A 77 -5.83 -14.98 -7.47
CA VAL A 77 -5.24 -14.00 -8.39
C VAL A 77 -6.33 -13.38 -9.26
N ALA A 78 -6.27 -12.06 -9.43
CA ALA A 78 -7.10 -11.30 -10.35
C ALA A 78 -6.23 -10.44 -11.26
N ALA A 79 -6.72 -10.19 -12.48
CA ALA A 79 -6.00 -9.45 -13.49
C ALA A 79 -6.67 -8.10 -13.78
N ILE A 80 -5.86 -7.05 -13.86
CA ILE A 80 -6.24 -5.76 -14.47
C ILE A 80 -5.36 -5.48 -15.70
N SER A 81 -5.72 -4.48 -16.50
CA SER A 81 -4.85 -3.99 -17.57
C SER A 81 -4.17 -2.70 -17.12
N ASP A 82 -2.92 -2.51 -17.55
CA ASP A 82 -2.21 -1.23 -17.44
C ASP A 82 -2.16 -0.47 -18.78
N GLY A 83 -2.89 -0.94 -19.79
CA GLY A 83 -2.86 -0.39 -21.15
C GLY A 83 -1.61 -0.76 -21.96
N CYS A 84 -0.73 -1.58 -21.38
CA CYS A 84 0.53 -2.04 -21.99
C CYS A 84 0.65 -3.59 -21.83
N ASP A 85 -0.47 -4.33 -21.95
CA ASP A 85 -0.60 -5.78 -21.68
C ASP A 85 0.40 -6.70 -22.42
N ALA A 86 0.83 -6.32 -23.63
CA ALA A 86 1.69 -7.14 -24.47
C ALA A 86 3.18 -7.08 -24.10
N GLY A 87 3.64 -5.96 -23.53
CA GLY A 87 5.07 -5.72 -23.31
C GLY A 87 5.40 -4.92 -22.05
N GLY A 88 4.42 -4.64 -21.19
CA GLY A 88 4.57 -3.83 -19.99
C GLY A 88 5.08 -2.43 -20.33
N MET A 89 5.80 -1.83 -19.38
CA MET A 89 6.38 -0.49 -19.55
C MET A 89 7.23 -0.35 -20.82
N ALA A 90 7.91 -1.40 -21.28
CA ALA A 90 8.71 -1.37 -22.51
C ALA A 90 7.88 -1.22 -23.81
N SER A 91 6.57 -1.46 -23.76
CA SER A 91 5.66 -1.21 -24.90
C SER A 91 5.11 0.22 -24.95
N CYS A 92 5.43 1.02 -23.94
CA CYS A 92 5.08 2.42 -23.85
C CYS A 92 6.33 3.26 -24.26
N PRO A 93 6.19 4.42 -24.96
CA PRO A 93 7.30 5.23 -25.46
C PRO A 93 8.26 5.74 -24.38
N ASP A 94 7.72 6.06 -23.21
CA ASP A 94 8.47 6.52 -22.05
C ASP A 94 7.70 6.22 -20.75
N MET A 95 8.34 6.52 -19.61
CA MET A 95 7.76 6.29 -18.29
C MET A 95 6.54 7.19 -18.02
N ALA A 96 6.49 8.40 -18.56
CA ALA A 96 5.37 9.31 -18.33
C ALA A 96 4.08 8.77 -18.98
N GLU A 97 4.20 8.29 -20.22
CA GLU A 97 3.10 7.64 -20.93
C GLU A 97 2.67 6.34 -20.24
N TYR A 98 3.62 5.54 -19.74
CA TYR A 98 3.28 4.34 -18.97
C TYR A 98 2.47 4.67 -17.70
N VAL A 99 2.91 5.65 -16.90
CA VAL A 99 2.21 6.06 -15.67
C VAL A 99 0.81 6.59 -15.99
N SER A 100 0.68 7.40 -17.05
CA SER A 100 -0.61 7.93 -17.51
C SER A 100 -1.58 6.82 -17.90
N ARG A 101 -1.11 5.84 -18.69
CA ARG A 101 -1.92 4.67 -19.10
C ARG A 101 -2.27 3.77 -17.93
N LEU A 102 -1.32 3.49 -17.05
CA LEU A 102 -1.56 2.72 -15.84
C LEU A 102 -2.65 3.36 -14.99
N ALA A 103 -2.64 4.68 -14.81
CA ALA A 103 -3.69 5.37 -14.09
C ALA A 103 -5.04 5.30 -14.83
N ALA A 104 -5.07 5.58 -16.13
CA ALA A 104 -6.32 5.61 -16.91
C ALA A 104 -6.94 4.21 -17.08
N VAL A 105 -6.22 3.30 -17.73
CA VAL A 105 -6.68 1.94 -18.05
C VAL A 105 -6.74 1.07 -16.79
N GLY A 106 -5.79 1.25 -15.85
CA GLY A 106 -5.81 0.56 -14.56
C GLY A 106 -7.04 0.95 -13.74
N SER A 107 -7.43 2.24 -13.72
CA SER A 107 -8.65 2.67 -13.04
C SER A 107 -9.91 2.04 -13.63
N GLU A 108 -10.03 2.02 -14.96
CA GLU A 108 -11.18 1.45 -15.65
C GLU A 108 -11.31 -0.06 -15.38
N THR A 109 -10.20 -0.79 -15.50
CA THR A 109 -10.20 -2.25 -15.35
C THR A 109 -10.25 -2.70 -13.90
N LEU A 110 -9.71 -1.92 -12.96
CA LEU A 110 -9.91 -2.15 -11.53
C LEU A 110 -11.38 -1.94 -11.15
N ARG A 111 -12.04 -0.90 -11.67
CA ARG A 111 -13.48 -0.67 -11.45
C ARG A 111 -14.30 -1.85 -11.94
N GLU A 112 -14.03 -2.34 -13.16
CA GLU A 112 -14.75 -3.50 -13.69
C GLU A 112 -14.49 -4.76 -12.86
N LEU A 113 -13.25 -4.98 -12.38
CA LEU A 113 -12.93 -6.07 -11.47
C LEU A 113 -13.80 -6.01 -10.20
N LEU A 114 -13.83 -4.86 -9.51
CA LEU A 114 -14.62 -4.68 -8.29
C LEU A 114 -16.12 -4.93 -8.52
N LEU A 115 -16.68 -4.41 -9.62
CA LEU A 115 -18.08 -4.61 -9.99
C LEU A 115 -18.37 -6.09 -10.34
N SER A 116 -17.45 -6.75 -11.04
CA SER A 116 -17.62 -8.16 -11.42
C SER A 116 -17.61 -9.10 -10.20
N GLU A 117 -16.75 -8.85 -9.21
CA GLU A 117 -16.71 -9.59 -7.95
C GLU A 117 -18.02 -9.43 -7.17
N ALA A 118 -18.58 -8.20 -7.13
CA ALA A 118 -19.87 -7.93 -6.51
C ALA A 118 -21.03 -8.65 -7.24
N ARG A 119 -21.09 -8.58 -8.58
CA ARG A 119 -22.10 -9.30 -9.38
C ARG A 119 -22.02 -10.81 -9.23
N ALA A 120 -20.82 -11.35 -9.00
CA ALA A 120 -20.59 -12.76 -8.73
C ALA A 120 -20.94 -13.19 -7.29
N GLY A 121 -21.54 -12.31 -6.48
CA GLY A 121 -21.95 -12.61 -5.10
C GLY A 121 -20.79 -12.71 -4.11
N ARG A 122 -19.61 -12.20 -4.48
CA ARG A 122 -18.37 -12.25 -3.68
C ARG A 122 -17.73 -10.85 -3.57
N PRO A 123 -18.46 -9.86 -3.04
CA PRO A 123 -18.00 -8.48 -3.02
C PRO A 123 -16.69 -8.33 -2.25
N VAL A 124 -15.81 -7.51 -2.80
CA VAL A 124 -14.56 -7.10 -2.15
C VAL A 124 -14.90 -6.22 -0.96
N ARG A 125 -14.27 -6.47 0.19
CA ARG A 125 -14.48 -5.67 1.41
C ARG A 125 -13.48 -4.53 1.52
N VAL A 126 -12.23 -4.79 1.17
CA VAL A 126 -11.14 -3.82 1.25
C VAL A 126 -10.24 -3.97 0.03
N LEU A 127 -9.83 -2.85 -0.55
CA LEU A 127 -8.69 -2.74 -1.44
C LEU A 127 -7.49 -2.21 -0.63
N VAL A 128 -6.43 -3.00 -0.52
CA VAL A 128 -5.12 -2.53 -0.07
C VAL A 128 -4.32 -2.21 -1.34
N TYR A 129 -3.95 -0.94 -1.52
CA TYR A 129 -3.26 -0.47 -2.72
C TYR A 129 -1.89 0.11 -2.36
N ASP A 130 -0.90 -0.06 -3.24
CA ASP A 130 0.37 0.62 -3.13
C ASP A 130 0.18 2.14 -3.19
N ALA A 131 0.77 2.89 -2.25
CA ALA A 131 0.57 4.34 -2.17
C ALA A 131 0.92 5.09 -3.47
N HIS A 132 1.86 4.59 -4.28
CA HIS A 132 2.20 5.18 -5.59
C HIS A 132 1.07 5.07 -6.63
N LEU A 133 0.05 4.24 -6.37
CA LEU A 133 -1.15 4.09 -7.18
C LEU A 133 -2.31 4.90 -6.57
N ALA A 134 -2.08 6.18 -6.23
CA ALA A 134 -3.06 7.06 -5.57
C ALA A 134 -4.45 7.08 -6.25
N TRP A 135 -4.52 6.84 -7.56
CA TRP A 135 -5.78 6.70 -8.31
C TRP A 135 -6.67 5.54 -7.81
N ALA A 136 -6.09 4.47 -7.26
CA ALA A 136 -6.80 3.25 -6.89
C ALA A 136 -7.80 3.48 -5.74
N ARG A 137 -7.49 4.40 -4.82
CA ARG A 137 -8.40 4.79 -3.73
C ARG A 137 -9.75 5.28 -4.27
N ARG A 138 -9.71 6.24 -5.20
CA ARG A 138 -10.92 6.84 -5.78
C ARG A 138 -11.79 5.80 -6.48
N VAL A 139 -11.15 4.84 -7.15
CA VAL A 139 -11.83 3.73 -7.84
C VAL A 139 -12.54 2.80 -6.85
N ALA A 140 -11.86 2.43 -5.75
CA ALA A 140 -12.44 1.62 -4.70
C ALA A 140 -13.63 2.31 -4.01
N GLN A 141 -13.46 3.56 -3.59
CA GLN A 141 -14.50 4.33 -2.90
C GLN A 141 -15.72 4.58 -3.79
N ALA A 142 -15.51 4.92 -5.07
CA ALA A 142 -16.60 5.05 -6.03
C ALA A 142 -17.36 3.72 -6.26
N SER A 143 -16.73 2.58 -5.96
CA SER A 143 -17.32 1.25 -6.02
C SER A 143 -17.89 0.78 -4.67
N GLY A 144 -17.91 1.63 -3.65
CA GLY A 144 -18.38 1.31 -2.30
C GLY A 144 -17.47 0.35 -1.53
N VAL A 145 -16.18 0.30 -1.89
CA VAL A 145 -15.16 -0.56 -1.28
C VAL A 145 -14.21 0.30 -0.44
N ALA A 146 -13.94 -0.12 0.80
CA ALA A 146 -12.97 0.56 1.65
C ALA A 146 -11.56 0.46 1.05
N ALA A 147 -10.76 1.51 1.20
CA ALA A 147 -9.44 1.64 0.60
C ALA A 147 -8.37 1.93 1.66
N ALA A 148 -7.38 1.05 1.76
CA ALA A 148 -6.23 1.21 2.64
C ALA A 148 -4.95 1.44 1.81
N ALA A 149 -4.25 2.53 2.07
CA ALA A 149 -2.96 2.80 1.45
C ALA A 149 -1.88 1.91 2.09
N PHE A 150 -0.95 1.39 1.29
CA PHE A 150 0.17 0.60 1.76
C PHE A 150 1.50 1.22 1.32
N PHE A 151 2.30 1.61 2.30
CA PHE A 151 3.65 2.14 2.13
C PHE A 151 4.65 1.01 2.36
N SER A 152 5.30 0.58 1.27
CA SER A 152 6.32 -0.48 1.31
C SER A 152 7.74 0.03 1.54
N GLN A 153 7.92 1.36 1.53
CA GLN A 153 9.20 2.03 1.66
C GLN A 153 9.58 2.26 3.13
N PRO A 154 10.86 2.58 3.43
CA PRO A 154 11.24 3.03 4.77
C PRO A 154 10.53 4.34 5.14
N CYS A 155 10.05 4.47 6.38
CA CYS A 155 9.34 5.67 6.86
C CYS A 155 10.12 6.97 6.64
N ALA A 156 11.45 6.95 6.79
CA ALA A 156 12.27 8.14 6.57
C ALA A 156 12.14 8.69 5.14
N VAL A 157 11.99 7.81 4.15
CA VAL A 157 11.76 8.17 2.74
C VAL A 157 10.37 8.76 2.57
N ASP A 158 9.35 8.16 3.21
CA ASP A 158 7.99 8.67 3.19
C ASP A 158 7.90 10.07 3.83
N VAL A 159 8.64 10.33 4.92
CA VAL A 159 8.74 11.66 5.52
C VAL A 159 9.33 12.66 4.54
N VAL A 160 10.42 12.33 3.84
CA VAL A 160 11.01 13.21 2.82
C VAL A 160 9.98 13.54 1.74
N TYR A 161 9.30 12.54 1.17
CA TYR A 161 8.30 12.76 0.13
C TYR A 161 7.06 13.50 0.64
N GLY A 162 6.62 13.24 1.87
CA GLY A 162 5.50 13.91 2.50
C GLY A 162 5.78 15.38 2.81
N GLU A 163 6.99 15.70 3.21
CA GLU A 163 7.42 17.10 3.43
C GLU A 163 7.58 17.86 2.10
N LEU A 164 7.99 17.19 1.03
CA LEU A 164 7.96 17.74 -0.33
C LEU A 164 6.51 17.97 -0.79
N TRP A 165 5.62 17.00 -0.62
CA TRP A 165 4.20 17.10 -0.96
C TRP A 165 3.53 18.27 -0.22
N ALA A 166 3.82 18.41 1.07
CA ALA A 166 3.27 19.49 1.89
C ALA A 166 3.94 20.86 1.65
N GLY A 167 4.94 20.96 0.77
CA GLY A 167 5.68 22.19 0.49
C GLY A 167 6.54 22.70 1.67
N ARG A 168 6.82 21.83 2.66
CA ARG A 168 7.65 22.14 3.83
C ARG A 168 9.12 21.80 3.64
N LEU A 169 9.44 20.99 2.64
CA LEU A 169 10.77 20.79 2.10
C LEU A 169 10.80 21.31 0.66
N ALA A 170 11.82 22.07 0.30
CA ALA A 170 11.98 22.61 -1.05
C ALA A 170 12.90 21.70 -1.89
N LEU A 171 12.69 21.72 -3.20
CA LEU A 171 13.61 21.12 -4.16
C LEU A 171 14.67 22.15 -4.60
N PRO A 172 15.90 21.73 -4.91
CA PRO A 172 16.44 20.38 -4.70
C PRO A 172 16.63 20.08 -3.21
N ALA A 173 16.23 18.87 -2.78
CA ALA A 173 16.39 18.40 -1.41
C ALA A 173 17.70 17.60 -1.30
N THR A 174 18.79 18.30 -0.99
CA THR A 174 20.15 17.74 -0.98
C THR A 174 20.61 17.21 0.38
N ASP A 175 19.87 17.46 1.46
CA ASP A 175 20.10 16.86 2.77
C ASP A 175 18.81 16.87 3.61
N GLY A 176 18.84 16.18 4.76
CA GLY A 176 17.73 16.09 5.71
C GLY A 176 17.84 17.02 6.92
N ARG A 177 18.75 18.01 6.94
CA ARG A 177 19.04 18.80 8.16
C ARG A 177 17.84 19.58 8.65
N ALA A 178 17.06 20.15 7.74
CA ALA A 178 15.83 20.86 8.08
C ALA A 178 14.73 19.92 8.62
N LEU A 179 14.76 18.63 8.25
CA LEU A 179 13.84 17.63 8.77
C LEU A 179 14.25 17.20 10.18
N LEU A 180 15.55 16.97 10.40
CA LEU A 180 16.13 16.67 11.71
C LEU A 180 15.91 17.82 12.70
N ALA A 181 16.21 19.06 12.30
CA ALA A 181 16.05 20.24 13.16
C ALA A 181 14.61 20.47 13.62
N ARG A 182 13.62 19.99 12.86
CA ARG A 182 12.19 20.04 13.19
C ARG A 182 11.69 18.77 13.90
N GLY A 183 12.54 17.78 14.14
CA GLY A 183 12.16 16.50 14.73
C GLY A 183 11.37 15.57 13.81
N ALA A 184 11.22 15.92 12.53
CA ALA A 184 10.52 15.08 11.54
C ALA A 184 11.31 13.79 11.22
N LEU A 185 12.64 13.85 11.34
CA LEU A 185 13.52 12.69 11.27
C LEU A 185 14.34 12.57 12.57
N GLY A 186 14.60 11.34 13.00
CA GLY A 186 15.47 11.05 14.15
C GLY A 186 16.95 10.91 13.79
N VAL A 187 17.31 11.01 12.50
CA VAL A 187 18.66 10.82 11.98
C VAL A 187 19.02 11.94 11.01
N GLU A 188 20.29 12.31 10.96
CA GLU A 188 20.80 13.21 9.92
C GLU A 188 20.93 12.42 8.61
N LEU A 189 20.27 12.88 7.55
CA LEU A 189 20.46 12.40 6.19
C LEU A 189 21.42 13.33 5.47
N GLY A 190 22.56 12.82 5.02
CA GLY A 190 23.48 13.55 4.16
C GLY A 190 23.07 13.47 2.68
N PRO A 191 23.85 14.08 1.78
CA PRO A 191 23.56 14.07 0.35
C PRO A 191 23.43 12.68 -0.28
N GLU A 192 24.22 11.71 0.19
CA GLU A 192 24.20 10.33 -0.30
C GLU A 192 22.99 9.53 0.22
N ASP A 193 22.31 10.02 1.26
CA ASP A 193 21.13 9.39 1.85
C ASP A 193 19.82 9.93 1.24
N MET A 194 19.89 11.03 0.49
CA MET A 194 18.72 11.65 -0.13
C MET A 194 18.28 10.92 -1.40
N PRO A 195 16.96 10.81 -1.67
CA PRO A 195 16.47 10.28 -2.93
C PRO A 195 17.10 11.05 -4.11
N PRO A 196 17.76 10.38 -5.08
CA PRO A 196 18.50 11.05 -6.15
C PRO A 196 17.66 12.02 -6.96
N PHE A 197 16.39 11.69 -7.19
CA PHE A 197 15.44 12.52 -7.91
C PHE A 197 14.82 13.65 -7.07
N ALA A 198 15.01 13.66 -5.75
CA ALA A 198 14.72 14.83 -4.92
C ALA A 198 15.92 15.79 -4.90
N ALA A 199 17.15 15.26 -4.91
CA ALA A 199 18.38 16.04 -4.98
C ALA A 199 18.64 16.65 -6.37
N VAL A 200 18.27 15.94 -7.45
CA VAL A 200 18.36 16.40 -8.84
C VAL A 200 17.03 16.15 -9.56
N PRO A 201 16.01 17.02 -9.36
CA PRO A 201 14.65 16.85 -9.90
C PRO A 201 14.59 16.57 -11.41
N GLU A 202 15.50 17.18 -12.16
CA GLU A 202 15.54 17.12 -13.62
C GLU A 202 16.07 15.76 -14.12
N SER A 203 16.75 14.98 -13.26
CA SER A 203 17.32 13.69 -13.65
C SER A 203 16.24 12.63 -13.89
N GLN A 204 15.18 12.63 -13.09
CA GLN A 204 14.10 11.65 -13.14
C GLN A 204 12.75 12.29 -12.72
N PRO A 205 12.23 13.26 -13.50
CA PRO A 205 11.05 14.05 -13.11
C PRO A 205 9.79 13.20 -12.93
N VAL A 206 9.66 12.10 -13.68
CA VAL A 206 8.52 11.19 -13.55
C VAL A 206 8.58 10.41 -12.23
N PHE A 207 9.75 9.92 -11.83
CA PHE A 207 9.92 9.22 -10.55
C PHE A 207 9.67 10.16 -9.37
N LEU A 208 10.18 11.39 -9.43
CA LEU A 208 9.89 12.41 -8.44
C LEU A 208 8.37 12.66 -8.34
N LYS A 209 7.70 12.87 -9.47
CA LYS A 209 6.25 13.12 -9.51
C LYS A 209 5.46 11.96 -8.91
N VAL A 210 5.76 10.72 -9.28
CA VAL A 210 5.05 9.53 -8.78
C VAL A 210 5.32 9.31 -7.30
N SER A 211 6.57 9.47 -6.85
CA SER A 211 6.95 9.26 -5.45
C SER A 211 6.35 10.31 -4.52
N VAL A 212 6.39 11.59 -4.91
CA VAL A 212 5.77 12.68 -4.13
C VAL A 212 4.24 12.62 -4.23
N GLY A 213 3.70 12.19 -5.38
CA GLY A 213 2.27 12.02 -5.61
C GLY A 213 1.61 10.90 -4.80
N GLN A 214 2.35 10.06 -4.10
CA GLN A 214 1.78 8.98 -3.28
C GLN A 214 0.87 9.48 -2.14
N PHE A 215 0.97 10.77 -1.78
CA PHE A 215 0.14 11.43 -0.77
C PHE A 215 -1.14 12.04 -1.35
N GLU A 216 -1.39 11.94 -2.66
CA GLU A 216 -2.54 12.55 -3.31
C GLU A 216 -3.87 12.01 -2.73
N GLY A 217 -4.51 12.83 -1.90
CA GLY A 217 -5.77 12.50 -1.22
C GLY A 217 -5.64 11.33 -0.25
N LEU A 218 -4.48 11.17 0.39
CA LEU A 218 -4.24 10.15 1.41
C LEU A 218 -5.14 10.33 2.65
N GLU A 219 -5.49 11.58 2.97
CA GLU A 219 -6.38 11.94 4.08
C GLU A 219 -7.79 11.36 3.97
N ASP A 220 -8.20 10.98 2.77
CA ASP A 220 -9.48 10.34 2.49
C ASP A 220 -9.41 8.80 2.56
N ALA A 221 -8.23 8.19 2.75
CA ALA A 221 -8.10 6.73 2.85
C ALA A 221 -8.74 6.23 4.16
N ASP A 222 -9.35 5.04 4.12
CA ASP A 222 -9.96 4.43 5.30
C ASP A 222 -8.90 3.97 6.32
N ASP A 223 -7.70 3.63 5.84
CA ASP A 223 -6.55 3.29 6.68
C ASP A 223 -5.22 3.54 5.92
N VAL A 224 -4.14 3.69 6.67
CA VAL A 224 -2.77 3.83 6.17
C VAL A 224 -1.87 2.80 6.85
N LEU A 225 -1.39 1.84 6.05
CA LEU A 225 -0.53 0.77 6.48
C LEU A 225 0.91 1.08 6.07
N VAL A 226 1.81 1.17 7.05
CA VAL A 226 3.24 1.44 6.81
C VAL A 226 4.06 0.22 7.20
N ASN A 227 4.88 -0.27 6.28
CA ASN A 227 5.75 -1.43 6.51
C ASN A 227 7.00 -1.04 7.30
N SER A 228 6.82 -0.65 8.56
CA SER A 228 7.89 -0.30 9.49
C SER A 228 7.58 -0.79 10.92
N PHE A 229 8.45 -0.45 11.86
CA PHE A 229 8.31 -0.74 13.28
C PHE A 229 8.14 0.58 14.05
N ARG A 230 7.09 0.68 14.87
CA ARG A 230 6.82 1.87 15.69
C ARG A 230 8.02 2.27 16.57
N ASP A 231 8.78 1.29 17.06
CA ASP A 231 9.94 1.55 17.94
C ASP A 231 11.17 2.11 17.22
N LEU A 232 11.21 2.08 15.88
CA LEU A 232 12.27 2.70 15.08
C LEU A 232 11.98 4.17 14.76
N GLU A 233 10.75 4.63 14.95
CA GLU A 233 10.33 5.98 14.58
C GLU A 233 10.40 6.94 15.78
N PRO A 234 10.64 8.25 15.56
CA PRO A 234 10.69 9.24 16.63
C PRO A 234 9.39 9.23 17.44
N LYS A 235 9.48 9.00 18.74
CA LYS A 235 8.31 8.92 19.64
C LYS A 235 7.75 10.28 20.04
N ASN A 236 8.47 11.37 19.75
CA ASN A 236 8.11 12.73 20.13
C ASN A 236 8.34 13.67 18.93
N ILE A 237 7.29 14.37 18.50
CA ILE A 237 7.34 15.59 17.69
C ILE A 237 7.06 16.76 18.62
#